data_AF-A0A7S2QIM7-F1
#
_entry.id   AF-A0A7S2QIM7-F1
#
_cell.length_a   1.000
_cell.length_b   1.000
_cell.length_c   1.000
_cell.angle_alpha   90.00
_cell.angle_beta   90.00
_cell.angle_gamma   90.00
#
_symmetry.space_group_name_H-M   'P 1'
#
loop_
_entity.id
_entity.type
_entity.pdbx_description
1 polymer ?
#
loop_
_entity_poly.entity_id
_entity_poly.type
_entity_poly.pdbx_seq_one_letter_code
_entity_poly.pdbx_strand_id
1 'polypeptide(L)'
;MCNIGAQTVLLNECKWQWLEQVVGCLGQYYSALVFAGGMGPFEPSERMTQVSKPTAFFKVVHLPDQPALGDYSGVNRTFVWIMSNDEEGAYKGSSYQGKLNMTQIEKHTDLHFTALRDSTFPEDCSLLTKLLSEDRLEKCKIKDSHTSFEAGPWYLLQMCAGNTDLTPPKCPNFDR
;
A
#
# COMPACT_ATOMS: atom_id res chain seq x y z
N MET A 1 5.58 18.23 -13.34
CA MET A 1 4.64 17.18 -12.89
C MET A 1 5.31 15.81 -12.74
N CYS A 2 6.62 15.73 -12.47
CA CYS A 2 7.37 14.46 -12.52
C CYS A 2 7.06 13.48 -11.37
N ASN A 3 6.39 13.94 -10.31
CA ASN A 3 6.01 13.12 -9.15
C ASN A 3 4.48 12.96 -9.03
N ILE A 4 3.75 13.03 -10.15
CA ILE A 4 2.29 12.85 -10.22
C ILE A 4 1.99 11.81 -11.30
N GLY A 5 1.31 10.73 -10.93
CA GLY A 5 0.81 9.72 -11.86
C GLY A 5 -0.70 9.83 -12.04
N ALA A 6 -1.21 9.49 -13.23
CA ALA A 6 -2.65 9.46 -13.47
C ALA A 6 -3.28 8.27 -12.72
N GLN A 7 -4.00 8.57 -11.64
CA GLN A 7 -4.67 7.60 -10.76
C GLN A 7 -6.18 7.72 -10.86
N THR A 8 -6.90 6.61 -10.71
CA THR A 8 -8.35 6.66 -10.47
C THR A 8 -8.64 7.29 -9.11
N VAL A 9 -9.77 7.99 -9.00
CA VAL A 9 -10.20 8.61 -7.74
C VAL A 9 -10.31 7.56 -6.64
N LEU A 10 -10.88 6.39 -6.96
CA LEU A 10 -11.01 5.27 -6.02
C LEU A 10 -9.67 4.78 -5.47
N LEU A 11 -8.67 4.58 -6.34
CA LEU A 11 -7.35 4.15 -5.88
C LEU A 11 -6.73 5.22 -4.98
N ASN A 12 -6.75 6.48 -5.45
CA ASN A 12 -6.12 7.60 -4.77
C ASN A 12 -6.72 7.87 -3.38
N GLU A 13 -8.05 7.97 -3.27
CA GLU A 13 -8.75 8.35 -2.02
C GLU A 13 -9.00 7.18 -1.06
N CYS A 14 -8.78 5.94 -1.49
CA CYS A 14 -9.06 4.76 -0.67
C CYS A 14 -7.76 4.00 -0.37
N LYS A 15 -7.43 2.93 -1.12
CA LYS A 15 -6.28 2.05 -0.81
C LYS A 15 -4.93 2.78 -0.76
N TRP A 16 -4.69 3.72 -1.69
CA TRP A 16 -3.42 4.44 -1.78
C TRP A 16 -3.23 5.41 -0.63
N GLN A 17 -4.19 6.31 -0.39
CA GLN A 17 -4.15 7.30 0.68
C GLN A 17 -4.01 6.64 2.06
N TRP A 18 -4.73 5.54 2.32
CA TRP A 18 -4.59 4.82 3.59
C TRP A 18 -3.16 4.33 3.80
N LEU A 19 -2.57 3.70 2.78
CA LEU A 19 -1.20 3.20 2.87
C LEU A 19 -0.19 4.35 3.08
N GLU A 20 -0.44 5.52 2.47
CA GLU A 20 0.35 6.73 2.75
C GLU A 20 0.23 7.21 4.19
N GLN A 21 -0.98 7.18 4.78
CA GLN A 21 -1.18 7.54 6.17
C GLN A 21 -0.44 6.59 7.12
N VAL A 22 -0.57 5.28 6.90
CA VAL A 22 0.12 4.26 7.73
C VAL A 22 1.63 4.38 7.62
N VAL A 23 2.18 4.46 6.40
CA VAL A 23 3.62 4.58 6.18
C VAL A 23 4.15 5.93 6.69
N GLY A 24 3.38 7.00 6.49
CA GLY A 24 3.71 8.32 7.02
C GLY A 24 3.74 8.36 8.55
N CYS A 25 2.78 7.70 9.19
CA CYS A 25 2.78 7.53 10.65
C CYS A 25 3.97 6.70 11.12
N LEU A 26 4.25 5.58 10.45
CA LEU A 26 5.37 4.71 10.75
C LEU A 26 6.70 5.46 10.67
N GLY A 27 6.87 6.31 9.67
CA GLY A 27 8.05 7.16 9.47
C GLY A 27 8.31 8.17 10.59
N GLN A 28 7.32 8.46 11.45
CA GLN A 28 7.53 9.32 12.63
C GLN A 28 8.26 8.60 13.76
N TYR A 29 8.23 7.26 13.77
CA TYR A 29 8.75 6.44 14.87
C TYR A 29 9.88 5.51 14.43
N TYR A 30 9.93 5.17 13.14
CA TYR A 30 10.84 4.20 12.57
C TYR A 30 11.44 4.70 11.28
N SER A 31 12.69 4.33 11.03
CA SER A 31 13.27 4.48 9.69
C SER A 31 12.58 3.53 8.72
N ALA A 32 12.12 4.06 7.59
CA ALA A 32 11.51 3.31 6.51
C ALA A 32 12.00 3.83 5.16
N LEU A 33 12.35 2.93 4.25
CA LEU A 33 12.60 3.25 2.85
C LEU A 33 11.35 2.94 2.03
N VAL A 34 10.91 3.89 1.22
CA VAL A 34 9.66 3.76 0.45
C VAL A 34 9.97 3.95 -1.03
N PHE A 35 9.56 2.97 -1.84
CA PHE A 35 9.60 3.06 -3.29
C PHE A 35 8.18 2.92 -3.82
N ALA A 36 7.80 3.79 -4.74
CA ALA A 36 6.45 3.82 -5.31
C ALA A 36 6.54 4.18 -6.79
N GLY A 37 5.63 3.63 -7.60
CA GLY A 37 5.61 3.92 -9.02
C GLY A 37 4.38 3.36 -9.72
N GLY A 38 4.15 3.83 -10.95
CA GLY A 38 3.20 3.23 -11.87
C GLY A 38 3.84 2.08 -12.65
N MET A 39 3.04 1.07 -13.00
CA MET A 39 3.44 -0.06 -13.84
C MET A 39 2.31 -0.45 -14.79
N GLY A 40 2.66 -1.11 -15.89
CA GLY A 40 1.71 -1.66 -16.85
C GLY A 40 2.19 -1.55 -18.29
N PRO A 41 1.41 -2.04 -19.26
CA PRO A 41 1.23 -1.20 -20.44
C PRO A 41 0.65 0.15 -19.96
N PHE A 42 1.09 1.25 -20.58
CA PHE A 42 0.53 2.56 -20.26
C PHE A 42 -0.55 2.89 -21.29
N GLU A 43 -1.75 3.19 -20.81
CA GLU A 43 -2.90 3.56 -21.65
C GLU A 43 -2.97 5.08 -21.85
N PRO A 44 -3.45 5.57 -23.00
CA PRO A 44 -3.72 6.99 -23.16
C PRO A 44 -4.77 7.47 -22.15
N SER A 45 -4.55 8.62 -21.51
CA SER A 45 -5.63 9.28 -20.78
C SER A 45 -6.58 9.97 -21.75
N GLU A 46 -7.88 9.66 -21.68
CA GLU A 46 -8.92 10.34 -22.48
C GLU A 46 -8.99 11.85 -22.23
N ARG A 47 -8.59 12.29 -21.03
CA ARG A 47 -8.65 13.71 -20.61
C ARG A 47 -7.33 14.45 -20.81
N MET A 48 -6.21 13.74 -20.82
CA MET A 48 -4.86 14.31 -20.95
C MET A 48 -4.00 13.44 -21.86
N THR A 49 -4.10 13.63 -23.17
CA THR A 49 -3.41 12.80 -24.17
C THR A 49 -1.87 12.75 -24.04
N GLN A 50 -1.27 13.72 -23.34
CA GLN A 50 0.17 13.77 -23.05
C GLN A 50 0.57 13.00 -21.79
N VAL A 51 -0.40 12.51 -20.99
CA VAL A 51 -0.17 11.80 -19.74
C VAL A 51 -0.61 10.36 -19.90
N SER A 52 0.37 9.46 -19.89
CA SER A 52 0.15 8.03 -19.95
C SER A 52 -0.39 7.52 -18.61
N LYS A 53 -1.50 6.80 -18.63
CA LYS A 53 -2.15 6.20 -17.46
C LYS A 53 -1.58 4.78 -17.24
N PRO A 54 -0.88 4.51 -16.13
CA PRO A 54 -0.45 3.15 -15.81
C PRO A 54 -1.65 2.28 -15.46
N THR A 55 -1.60 0.97 -15.75
CA THR A 55 -2.67 0.03 -15.36
C THR A 55 -2.62 -0.36 -13.89
N ALA A 56 -1.49 -0.18 -13.21
CA ALA A 56 -1.35 -0.44 -11.79
C ALA A 56 -0.32 0.49 -11.13
N PHE A 57 -0.38 0.59 -9.81
CA PHE A 57 0.63 1.23 -8.98
C PHE A 57 1.21 0.23 -8.01
N PHE A 58 2.51 0.33 -7.75
CA PHE A 58 3.17 -0.46 -6.72
C PHE A 58 3.67 0.43 -5.58
N LYS A 59 3.77 -0.16 -4.39
CA LYS A 59 4.48 0.42 -3.25
C LYS A 59 5.31 -0.65 -2.55
N VAL A 60 6.57 -0.34 -2.29
CA VAL A 60 7.53 -1.14 -1.54
C VAL A 60 7.87 -0.34 -0.29
N VAL A 61 7.70 -0.95 0.88
CA VAL A 61 8.08 -0.37 2.17
C VAL A 61 9.09 -1.29 2.81
N HIS A 62 10.30 -0.81 3.01
CA HIS A 62 11.37 -1.53 3.67
C HIS A 62 11.66 -0.92 5.04
N LEU A 63 11.59 -1.76 6.07
CA LEU A 63 11.98 -1.46 7.43
C LEU A 63 13.34 -2.12 7.69
N PRO A 64 14.44 -1.35 7.67
CA PRO A 64 15.72 -1.87 8.08
C PRO A 64 15.67 -2.28 9.56
N ASP A 65 16.56 -3.19 9.93
CA ASP A 65 16.77 -3.57 11.32
C ASP A 65 17.05 -2.31 12.15
N GLN A 66 16.23 -2.13 13.18
CA GLN A 66 16.37 -1.06 14.13
C GLN A 66 15.90 -1.53 15.52
N PRO A 67 16.66 -1.23 16.59
CA PRO A 67 16.34 -1.67 17.95
C PRO A 67 14.94 -1.24 18.44
N ALA A 68 14.42 -0.12 17.91
CA ALA A 68 13.12 0.42 18.29
C ALA A 68 11.93 -0.52 17.96
N LEU A 69 12.13 -1.54 17.13
CA LEU A 69 11.11 -2.53 16.76
C LEU A 69 10.84 -3.57 17.86
N GLY A 70 11.53 -3.53 19.00
CA GLY A 70 11.29 -4.40 20.16
C GLY A 70 11.49 -5.87 19.83
N ASP A 71 10.49 -6.71 20.05
CA ASP A 71 10.49 -8.15 19.72
C ASP A 71 10.69 -8.42 18.22
N TYR A 72 10.53 -7.39 17.39
CA TYR A 72 10.78 -7.47 15.95
C TYR A 72 12.18 -6.96 15.56
N SER A 73 13.04 -6.57 16.50
CA SER A 73 14.44 -6.20 16.19
C SER A 73 15.27 -7.38 15.67
N GLY A 74 16.39 -7.08 15.01
CA GLY A 74 17.33 -8.06 14.44
C GLY A 74 16.98 -8.56 13.03
N VAL A 75 15.93 -8.02 12.39
CA VAL A 75 15.44 -8.52 11.09
C VAL A 75 14.95 -7.39 10.18
N ASN A 76 15.52 -7.32 8.98
CA ASN A 76 15.04 -6.48 7.87
C ASN A 76 13.69 -6.99 7.38
N ARG A 77 12.71 -6.08 7.16
CA ARG A 77 11.39 -6.44 6.66
C ARG A 77 10.98 -5.62 5.45
N THR A 78 10.36 -6.27 4.47
CA THR A 78 9.88 -5.61 3.26
C THR A 78 8.44 -6.00 2.99
N PHE A 79 7.61 -4.98 2.77
CA PHE A 79 6.20 -5.11 2.43
C PHE A 79 5.98 -4.60 1.02
N VAL A 80 5.16 -5.30 0.23
CA VAL A 80 4.99 -4.98 -1.19
C VAL A 80 3.54 -5.13 -1.62
N TRP A 81 3.01 -4.05 -2.20
CA TRP A 81 1.67 -4.00 -2.79
C TRP A 81 1.75 -3.71 -4.27
N ILE A 82 0.86 -4.34 -5.03
CA ILE A 82 0.48 -3.96 -6.40
C ILE A 82 -1.02 -3.72 -6.39
N MET A 83 -1.44 -2.54 -6.84
CA MET A 83 -2.82 -2.08 -6.82
C MET A 83 -3.25 -1.70 -8.24
N SER A 84 -4.31 -2.30 -8.73
CA SER A 84 -4.88 -1.96 -10.04
C SER A 84 -5.37 -0.51 -10.08
N ASN A 85 -5.18 0.14 -11.23
CA ASN A 85 -5.58 1.52 -11.49
C ASN A 85 -6.87 1.58 -12.34
N ASP A 86 -7.83 0.76 -11.96
CA ASP A 86 -9.17 0.65 -12.54
C ASP A 86 -10.21 0.57 -11.40
N GLU A 87 -11.49 0.75 -11.74
CA GLU A 87 -12.54 0.74 -10.72
C GLU A 87 -12.79 -0.66 -10.16
N GLU A 88 -12.69 -1.69 -11.00
CA GLU A 88 -12.99 -3.08 -10.61
C GLU A 88 -11.96 -3.60 -9.59
N GLY A 89 -10.67 -3.40 -9.88
CA GLY A 89 -9.54 -3.80 -9.06
C GLY A 89 -9.33 -2.93 -7.82
N ALA A 90 -9.89 -1.72 -7.79
CA ALA A 90 -10.00 -0.96 -6.54
C ALA A 90 -10.79 -1.75 -5.47
N TYR A 91 -11.72 -2.61 -5.90
CA TYR A 91 -12.59 -3.40 -5.03
C TYR A 91 -12.18 -4.88 -4.87
N LYS A 92 -11.32 -5.42 -5.74
CA LYS A 92 -10.79 -6.80 -5.65
C LYS A 92 -10.00 -7.02 -4.34
N GLY A 93 -9.90 -8.30 -3.93
CA GLY A 93 -9.23 -8.77 -2.71
C GLY A 93 -7.75 -8.39 -2.58
N SER A 94 -7.01 -9.04 -1.69
CA SER A 94 -5.73 -8.49 -1.21
C SER A 94 -4.68 -8.13 -2.26
N SER A 95 -4.26 -6.87 -2.20
CA SER A 95 -3.17 -6.29 -2.99
C SER A 95 -1.79 -6.57 -2.40
N TYR A 96 -1.72 -7.14 -1.19
CA TYR A 96 -0.48 -7.51 -0.53
C TYR A 96 -0.08 -8.95 -0.87
N GLN A 97 1.06 -9.09 -1.53
CA GLN A 97 1.67 -10.38 -1.84
C GLN A 97 3.20 -10.31 -1.72
N GLY A 98 3.72 -9.62 -0.69
CA GLY A 98 5.15 -9.47 -0.36
C GLY A 98 6.15 -9.88 -1.45
N LYS A 99 6.73 -11.07 -1.33
CA LYS A 99 7.75 -11.59 -2.25
C LYS A 99 7.27 -11.81 -3.69
N LEU A 100 6.01 -12.23 -3.87
CA LEU A 100 5.42 -12.45 -5.19
C LEU A 100 5.26 -11.13 -5.94
N ASN A 101 4.74 -10.10 -5.28
CA ASN A 101 4.63 -8.75 -5.84
C ASN A 101 6.01 -8.15 -6.16
N MET A 102 7.02 -8.34 -5.29
CA MET A 102 8.38 -7.86 -5.60
C MET A 102 8.88 -8.44 -6.92
N THR A 103 8.75 -9.76 -7.09
CA THR A 103 9.16 -10.46 -8.32
C THR A 103 8.39 -9.96 -9.55
N GLN A 104 7.09 -9.69 -9.39
CA GLN A 104 6.28 -9.12 -10.47
C GLN A 104 6.72 -7.71 -10.84
N ILE A 105 7.02 -6.84 -9.87
CA ILE A 105 7.52 -5.48 -10.15
C ILE A 105 8.84 -5.58 -10.91
N GLU A 106 9.80 -6.36 -10.42
CA GLU A 106 11.10 -6.51 -11.08
C GLU A 106 10.95 -7.00 -12.52
N LYS A 107 10.06 -7.97 -12.75
CA LYS A 107 9.79 -8.51 -14.09
C LYS A 107 9.16 -7.49 -15.05
N HIS A 108 8.23 -6.65 -14.58
CA HIS A 108 7.46 -5.75 -15.45
C HIS A 108 8.06 -4.36 -15.60
N THR A 109 8.95 -3.96 -14.69
CA THR A 109 9.55 -2.61 -14.69
C THR A 109 11.03 -2.62 -15.03
N ASP A 110 11.67 -3.79 -15.10
CA ASP A 110 13.13 -3.95 -15.22
C ASP A 110 13.90 -3.30 -14.06
N LEU A 111 13.20 -2.95 -12.98
CA LEU A 111 13.82 -2.51 -11.73
C LEU A 111 14.37 -3.72 -10.99
N HIS A 112 15.46 -3.52 -10.24
CA HIS A 112 16.06 -4.57 -9.44
C HIS A 112 16.25 -4.09 -8.00
N PHE A 113 15.56 -4.73 -7.05
CA PHE A 113 15.63 -4.42 -5.63
C PHE A 113 16.65 -5.35 -4.95
N THR A 114 17.88 -5.41 -5.48
CA THR A 114 18.93 -6.32 -5.01
C THR A 114 19.21 -6.21 -3.51
N ALA A 115 19.24 -4.98 -2.99
CA ALA A 115 19.46 -4.70 -1.56
C ALA A 115 18.32 -5.21 -0.65
N LEU A 116 17.15 -5.54 -1.20
CA LEU A 116 15.98 -5.98 -0.44
C LEU A 116 15.75 -7.50 -0.53
N ARG A 117 16.57 -8.24 -1.29
CA ARG A 117 16.37 -9.68 -1.55
C ARG A 117 16.46 -10.56 -0.30
N ASP A 118 17.34 -10.20 0.64
CA ASP A 118 17.55 -10.91 1.90
C ASP A 118 16.62 -10.44 3.02
N SER A 119 15.67 -9.55 2.70
CA SER A 119 14.67 -9.10 3.66
C SER A 119 13.65 -10.19 3.95
N THR A 120 13.13 -10.20 5.17
CA THR A 120 11.95 -10.99 5.50
C THR A 120 10.72 -10.35 4.87
N PHE A 121 9.87 -11.15 4.22
CA PHE A 121 8.57 -10.73 3.68
C PHE A 121 7.48 -11.35 4.56
N PRO A 122 6.81 -10.58 5.43
CA PRO A 122 5.75 -11.10 6.27
C PRO A 122 4.61 -11.73 5.47
N GLU A 123 3.87 -12.67 6.04
CA GLU A 123 2.74 -13.34 5.38
C GLU A 123 1.54 -12.39 5.19
N ASP A 124 1.39 -11.40 6.07
CA ASP A 124 0.38 -10.35 6.00
C ASP A 124 1.00 -8.97 6.32
N CYS A 125 0.22 -7.89 6.22
CA CYS A 125 0.65 -6.57 6.66
C CYS A 125 0.21 -6.17 8.08
N SER A 126 -0.28 -7.11 8.90
CA SER A 126 -0.74 -6.86 10.28
C SER A 126 0.37 -6.29 11.17
N LEU A 127 1.63 -6.63 10.86
CA LEU A 127 2.79 -6.10 11.58
C LEU A 127 2.84 -4.57 11.51
N LEU A 128 2.47 -3.93 10.39
CA LEU A 128 2.48 -2.47 10.30
C LEU A 128 1.56 -1.83 11.32
N THR A 129 0.36 -2.40 11.50
CA THR A 129 -0.61 -1.94 12.49
C THR A 129 -0.10 -2.20 13.91
N LYS A 130 0.49 -3.37 14.17
CA LYS A 130 1.08 -3.71 15.48
C LYS A 130 2.21 -2.75 15.87
N LEU A 131 3.07 -2.35 14.93
CA LEU A 131 4.16 -1.42 15.18
C LEU A 131 3.70 0.00 15.53
N LEU A 132 2.50 0.37 15.07
CA LEU A 132 1.90 1.66 15.38
C LEU A 132 1.18 1.63 16.73
N SER A 133 0.65 0.51 17.23
CA SER A 133 -0.19 0.46 18.44
C SER A 133 -1.41 1.40 18.39
N GLU A 134 -2.42 1.19 19.24
CA GLU A 134 -3.63 2.03 19.23
C GLU A 134 -3.32 3.52 19.50
N ASP A 135 -2.43 3.82 20.45
CA ASP A 135 -2.04 5.19 20.81
C ASP A 135 -1.39 5.96 19.65
N ARG A 136 -0.51 5.33 18.85
CA ARG A 136 0.13 6.06 17.73
C ARG A 136 -0.79 6.13 16.52
N LEU A 137 -1.64 5.14 16.29
CA LEU A 137 -2.71 5.23 15.29
C LEU A 137 -3.61 6.43 15.58
N GLU A 138 -4.03 6.61 16.84
CA GLU A 138 -4.84 7.76 17.28
C GLU A 138 -4.09 9.09 17.09
N LYS A 139 -2.82 9.18 17.49
CA LYS A 139 -1.98 10.38 17.27
C LYS A 139 -1.85 10.74 15.79
N CYS A 140 -1.78 9.73 14.93
CA CYS A 140 -1.73 9.91 13.48
C CYS A 140 -3.11 10.10 12.84
N LYS A 141 -4.18 10.16 13.64
CA LYS A 141 -5.58 10.27 13.20
C LYS A 141 -6.01 9.13 12.26
N ILE A 142 -5.35 7.98 12.38
CA ILE A 142 -5.71 6.75 11.68
C ILE A 142 -6.75 6.05 12.54
N LYS A 143 -8.01 6.12 12.15
CA LYS A 143 -9.10 5.52 12.91
C LYS A 143 -9.13 4.00 12.69
N ASP A 144 -9.00 3.24 13.77
CA ASP A 144 -9.13 1.77 13.76
C ASP A 144 -10.59 1.28 13.86
N SER A 145 -11.56 2.14 13.52
CA SER A 145 -12.94 1.99 14.00
C SER A 145 -13.68 0.83 13.33
N HIS A 146 -13.67 -0.34 13.99
CA HIS A 146 -14.58 -1.49 13.78
C HIS A 146 -16.08 -1.16 13.87
N THR A 147 -16.48 0.12 14.02
CA THR A 147 -17.84 0.52 14.39
C THR A 147 -18.42 1.69 13.58
N SER A 148 -17.72 2.24 12.58
CA SER A 148 -18.32 3.19 11.65
C SER A 148 -17.97 2.86 10.22
N PHE A 149 -18.98 2.82 9.35
CA PHE A 149 -18.93 2.62 7.90
C PHE A 149 -18.09 3.67 7.12
N GLU A 150 -17.27 4.46 7.82
CA GLU A 150 -16.38 5.48 7.27
C GLU A 150 -14.92 4.96 7.32
N ALA A 151 -14.60 4.10 6.35
CA ALA A 151 -13.26 3.89 5.76
C ALA A 151 -12.03 3.51 6.62
N GLY A 152 -12.16 2.89 7.79
CA GLY A 152 -10.98 2.50 8.62
C GLY A 152 -10.54 1.02 8.52
N PRO A 153 -11.37 0.04 8.92
CA PRO A 153 -10.92 -1.34 9.13
C PRO A 153 -11.07 -2.26 7.92
N TRP A 154 -12.01 -1.96 7.03
CA TRP A 154 -12.30 -2.83 5.89
C TRP A 154 -11.17 -2.80 4.84
N TYR A 155 -10.59 -1.63 4.59
CA TYR A 155 -9.41 -1.50 3.74
C TYR A 155 -8.19 -2.16 4.37
N LEU A 156 -8.08 -2.17 5.70
CA LEU A 156 -7.01 -2.87 6.42
C LEU A 156 -7.12 -4.39 6.23
N LEU A 157 -8.34 -4.92 6.32
CA LEU A 157 -8.62 -6.32 6.00
C LEU A 157 -8.36 -6.61 4.52
N GLN A 158 -8.76 -5.75 3.58
CA GLN A 158 -8.43 -5.98 2.16
C GLN A 158 -6.92 -5.86 1.88
N MET A 159 -6.23 -4.86 2.43
CA MET A 159 -4.81 -4.65 2.18
C MET A 159 -3.95 -5.74 2.81
N CYS A 160 -4.41 -6.41 3.87
CA CYS A 160 -3.62 -7.41 4.60
C CYS A 160 -4.13 -8.86 4.50
N ALA A 161 -5.40 -9.11 4.16
CA ALA A 161 -5.96 -10.46 4.13
C ALA A 161 -5.65 -11.16 2.80
N GLY A 162 -4.51 -11.84 2.73
CA GLY A 162 -4.32 -12.89 1.75
C GLY A 162 -5.52 -13.86 1.80
N ASN A 163 -6.29 -13.92 0.70
CA ASN A 163 -7.42 -14.82 0.44
C ASN A 163 -8.80 -14.49 1.03
N THR A 164 -9.11 -13.25 1.44
CA THR A 164 -10.51 -12.90 1.80
C THR A 164 -11.07 -11.83 0.86
N ASP A 165 -11.98 -12.25 -0.04
CA ASP A 165 -12.83 -11.35 -0.82
C ASP A 165 -13.90 -10.75 0.10
N LEU A 166 -13.54 -9.69 0.82
CA LEU A 166 -14.52 -8.85 1.47
C LEU A 166 -15.11 -7.89 0.42
N THR A 167 -16.42 -7.67 0.46
CA THR A 167 -17.11 -6.69 -0.40
C THR A 167 -16.95 -5.28 0.19
N PRO A 168 -16.52 -4.27 -0.60
CA PRO A 168 -16.31 -2.89 -0.14
C PRO A 168 -17.56 -2.19 0.34
N PRO A 169 -17.50 -1.42 1.45
CA PRO A 169 -18.36 -0.26 1.56
C PRO A 169 -17.96 0.76 0.48
N LYS A 170 -18.94 1.45 -0.11
CA LYS A 170 -18.70 2.50 -1.10
C LYS A 170 -17.72 3.55 -0.55
N CYS A 171 -16.74 3.98 -1.37
CA CYS A 171 -15.85 5.08 -1.00
C CYS A 171 -16.71 6.33 -0.70
N PRO A 172 -16.55 6.97 0.48
CA PRO A 172 -17.51 7.97 1.00
C PRO A 172 -17.67 9.23 0.13
N ASN A 173 -16.75 9.46 -0.80
CA ASN A 173 -16.78 10.60 -1.72
C ASN A 173 -17.20 10.26 -3.16
N PHE A 174 -17.47 8.98 -3.48
CA PHE A 174 -17.69 8.57 -4.87
C PHE A 174 -19.10 8.88 -5.41
N ASP A 175 -20.05 9.21 -4.52
CA ASP A 175 -21.42 9.63 -4.88
C ASP A 175 -21.59 11.18 -4.89
N ARG A 176 -20.50 11.97 -4.89
CA ARG A 176 -20.52 13.45 -4.97
C ARG A 176 -20.12 13.99 -6.34
#